data_AF-A0ABC8UR65-F1
#
_entry.id   AF-A0ABC8UR65-F1
#
_cell.length_a   1.000
_cell.length_b   1.000
_cell.length_c   1.000
_cell.angle_alpha   90.00
_cell.angle_beta   90.00
_cell.angle_gamma   90.00
#
_symmetry.space_group_name_H-M   'P 1'
#
loop_
_entity.id
_entity.type
_entity.pdbx_description
1 polymer ?
#
loop_
_entity_poly.entity_id
_entity_poly.type
_entity_poly.pdbx_seq_one_letter_code
_entity_poly.pdbx_strand_id
1 'polypeptide(L)'
;MQPKSLIPTFTTKQLIQIQAQTIKSTTPHTLNILLGHLTRTPTPQNAIVLYNQMLHHPPTHNHFTFTHALKASSFLHAHQKGQEIHAHVVKTGHFSDVFIQNSLIHFYIVVNDIVSACRVFDTIPHPDVVSWTSMISGLSKCGFEQEAIARFLVMDVKPNCNTIVSVLSACSTLGAIKFGKAIHCYSLKTFTEENMVLNNAVLDFYVKYGSLASARYLFVNMPIRDVVSWTTMVGGLAQRGFYEEAVSIFVEMLREGESEPNEATIVNVLSACSSLGSLSLGQWVHSYVSSMRYDLIKDGNVGNAFLNMFVKCGDVGMAIKVFNMVASKDIVSWSTMISGVAMTGLGKQALPLFLLMLVHGVPPDDITFIGLLSACSHAGLVDEGLMFFKAMKDVYGIIPQLQHYACVVDLYGRAGLLEEAERFIRDMPVEAQGPVWGALLNACRIHGNEKMFERITWCLPSAKGVSIGTFALLSNTFASSNRWDDANKVRDSMRCKGLKKMAGYSWIEVDE
;
A
#
# COMPACT_ATOMS: atom_id res chain seq x y z
N MET A 1 -24.89 -0.52 -17.20
CA MET A 1 -25.52 0.79 -16.96
C MET A 1 -24.54 1.63 -16.17
N GLN A 2 -24.13 2.79 -16.70
CA GLN A 2 -23.20 3.71 -16.06
C GLN A 2 -23.77 4.23 -14.73
N PRO A 3 -22.96 4.46 -13.68
CA PRO A 3 -23.41 5.23 -12.54
C PRO A 3 -23.40 6.72 -12.96
N LYS A 4 -24.59 7.27 -13.18
CA LYS A 4 -24.81 8.72 -13.13
C LYS A 4 -24.49 9.17 -11.71
N SER A 5 -23.37 9.88 -11.52
CA SER A 5 -23.11 10.61 -10.29
C SER A 5 -24.13 11.74 -10.16
N LEU A 6 -25.16 11.52 -9.35
CA LEU A 6 -26.08 12.56 -8.88
C LEU A 6 -25.32 13.46 -7.91
N ILE A 7 -24.69 14.49 -8.45
CA ILE A 7 -24.20 15.64 -7.67
C ILE A 7 -25.38 16.62 -7.59
N PRO A 8 -25.82 17.09 -6.40
CA PRO A 8 -26.79 18.16 -6.33
C PRO A 8 -26.08 19.47 -6.70
N THR A 9 -26.08 19.79 -8.00
CA THR A 9 -25.88 21.15 -8.50
C THR A 9 -26.94 22.06 -7.89
N PHE A 10 -26.57 23.28 -7.49
CA PHE A 10 -27.55 24.27 -7.04
C PHE A 10 -28.71 24.33 -8.03
N THR A 11 -29.94 24.24 -7.52
CA THR A 11 -31.12 24.40 -8.37
C THR A 11 -31.08 25.78 -9.02
N THR A 12 -31.62 25.92 -10.23
CA THR A 12 -31.69 27.20 -10.95
C THR A 12 -32.28 28.31 -10.06
N LYS A 13 -33.20 27.97 -9.13
CA LYS A 13 -33.73 28.86 -8.10
C LYS A 13 -32.66 29.40 -7.13
N GLN A 14 -31.76 28.55 -6.64
CA GLN A 14 -30.67 28.96 -5.74
C GLN A 14 -29.62 29.82 -6.45
N LEU A 15 -29.30 29.48 -7.70
CA LEU A 15 -28.43 30.31 -8.56
C LEU A 15 -29.06 31.68 -8.86
N ILE A 16 -30.37 31.73 -9.10
CA ILE A 16 -31.14 32.97 -9.27
C ILE A 16 -31.21 33.77 -7.97
N GLN A 17 -31.29 33.10 -6.81
CA GLN A 17 -31.34 33.75 -5.50
C GLN A 17 -29.96 34.32 -5.10
N ILE A 18 -28.87 33.61 -5.42
CA ILE A 18 -27.50 34.11 -5.32
C ILE A 18 -27.31 35.29 -6.26
N GLN A 19 -27.65 35.18 -7.55
CA GLN A 19 -27.62 36.31 -8.50
C GLN A 19 -28.43 37.52 -8.01
N ALA A 20 -29.64 37.30 -7.47
CA ALA A 20 -30.48 38.37 -6.95
C ALA A 20 -29.91 39.04 -5.69
N GLN A 21 -29.12 38.31 -4.88
CA GLN A 21 -28.40 38.84 -3.71
C GLN A 21 -27.08 39.54 -4.08
N THR A 22 -26.38 39.08 -5.13
CA THR A 22 -25.16 39.74 -5.67
C THR A 22 -25.49 41.12 -6.24
N ILE A 23 -26.67 41.28 -6.82
CA ILE A 23 -27.12 42.52 -7.49
C ILE A 23 -27.59 43.61 -6.49
N LYS A 24 -27.91 43.28 -5.23
CA LYS A 24 -28.61 44.18 -4.29
C LYS A 24 -27.78 44.73 -3.12
N SER A 25 -26.46 44.90 -3.25
CA SER A 25 -25.53 45.48 -2.23
C SER A 25 -24.89 44.48 -1.25
N THR A 26 -24.17 43.48 -1.77
CA THR A 26 -23.27 42.68 -0.93
C THR A 26 -21.85 43.27 -0.96
N THR A 27 -21.29 43.58 0.21
CA THR A 27 -19.91 44.07 0.33
C THR A 27 -18.91 43.00 -0.12
N PRO A 28 -17.71 43.36 -0.62
CA PRO A 28 -16.66 42.40 -1.01
C PRO A 28 -16.33 41.36 0.08
N HIS A 29 -16.48 41.75 1.35
CA HIS A 29 -16.29 40.87 2.50
C HIS A 29 -17.29 39.71 2.53
N THR A 30 -18.59 39.98 2.34
CA THR A 30 -19.65 38.96 2.38
C THR A 30 -19.51 37.96 1.24
N LEU A 31 -19.13 38.42 0.04
CA LEU A 31 -18.91 37.53 -1.11
C LEU A 31 -17.69 36.62 -0.90
N ASN A 32 -16.62 37.12 -0.28
CA ASN A 32 -15.45 36.30 0.05
C ASN A 32 -15.74 35.27 1.15
N ILE A 33 -16.57 35.60 2.15
CA ILE A 33 -17.05 34.63 3.14
C ILE A 33 -17.85 33.52 2.47
N LEU A 34 -18.79 33.88 1.59
CA LEU A 34 -19.60 32.91 0.85
C LEU A 34 -18.73 32.03 -0.04
N LEU A 35 -17.78 32.62 -0.77
CA LEU A 35 -16.82 31.90 -1.59
C LEU A 35 -16.03 30.89 -0.75
N GLY A 36 -15.53 31.31 0.41
CA GLY A 36 -14.83 30.45 1.37
C GLY A 36 -15.71 29.32 1.90
N HIS A 37 -16.98 29.59 2.21
CA HIS A 37 -17.93 28.55 2.62
C HIS A 37 -18.15 27.53 1.51
N LEU A 38 -18.36 27.98 0.27
CA LEU A 38 -18.56 27.10 -0.90
C LEU A 38 -17.34 26.21 -1.17
N THR A 39 -16.11 26.66 -0.88
CA THR A 39 -14.92 25.80 -0.98
C THR A 39 -14.91 24.62 0.00
N ARG A 40 -15.65 24.73 1.11
CA ARG A 40 -15.72 23.70 2.17
C ARG A 40 -16.92 22.77 2.01
N THR A 41 -17.82 23.07 1.08
CA THR A 41 -18.97 22.21 0.76
C THR A 41 -18.60 21.10 -0.23
N PRO A 42 -19.38 20.01 -0.31
CA PRO A 42 -19.14 18.91 -1.26
C PRO A 42 -19.20 19.30 -2.75
N THR A 43 -19.58 20.55 -3.06
CA THR A 43 -19.74 21.07 -4.42
C THR A 43 -18.85 22.29 -4.69
N PRO A 44 -17.50 22.12 -4.67
CA PRO A 44 -16.56 23.23 -4.87
C PRO A 44 -16.67 23.88 -6.26
N GLN A 45 -17.36 23.25 -7.23
CA GLN A 45 -17.69 23.85 -8.53
C GLN A 45 -18.47 25.17 -8.38
N ASN A 46 -19.32 25.26 -7.35
CA ASN A 46 -20.12 26.46 -7.14
C ASN A 46 -19.28 27.66 -6.69
N ALA A 47 -18.16 27.41 -6.00
CA ALA A 47 -17.20 28.46 -5.68
C ALA A 47 -16.59 29.05 -6.96
N ILE A 48 -16.30 28.22 -7.97
CA ILE A 48 -15.80 28.69 -9.27
C ILE A 48 -16.85 29.50 -10.03
N VAL A 49 -18.12 29.09 -9.99
CA VAL A 49 -19.22 29.85 -10.60
C VAL A 49 -19.35 31.23 -9.95
N LEU A 50 -19.37 31.29 -8.62
CA LEU A 50 -19.44 32.56 -7.89
C LEU A 50 -18.21 33.44 -8.19
N TYR A 51 -17.01 32.85 -8.22
CA TYR A 51 -15.80 33.58 -8.60
C TYR A 51 -15.91 34.21 -9.99
N ASN A 52 -16.37 33.46 -11.00
CA ASN A 52 -16.57 33.99 -12.35
C ASN A 52 -17.59 35.14 -12.37
N GLN A 53 -18.64 35.08 -11.55
CA GLN A 53 -19.59 36.19 -11.41
C GLN A 53 -18.94 37.42 -10.75
N MET A 54 -18.11 37.20 -9.73
CA MET A 54 -17.36 38.27 -9.07
C MET A 54 -16.39 38.96 -10.05
N LEU A 55 -15.83 38.26 -11.04
CA LEU A 55 -14.93 38.84 -12.05
C LEU A 55 -15.53 40.03 -12.82
N HIS A 56 -16.86 40.10 -12.94
CA HIS A 56 -17.55 41.22 -13.58
C HIS A 56 -17.58 42.51 -12.71
N HIS A 57 -17.08 42.46 -11.48
CA HIS A 57 -17.06 43.56 -10.52
C HIS A 57 -15.64 43.80 -9.93
N PRO A 58 -14.79 44.63 -10.57
CA PRO A 58 -13.36 44.79 -10.24
C PRO A 58 -12.98 45.14 -8.79
N PRO A 59 -13.69 46.01 -8.03
CA PRO A 59 -13.26 46.38 -6.67
C PRO A 59 -13.49 45.27 -5.63
N THR A 60 -13.98 44.10 -6.05
CA THR A 60 -14.28 42.97 -5.14
C THR A 60 -13.14 41.96 -5.02
N HIS A 61 -12.12 42.03 -5.87
CA HIS A 61 -11.03 41.06 -5.92
C HIS A 61 -9.90 41.46 -4.98
N ASN A 62 -9.58 40.57 -4.04
CA ASN A 62 -8.42 40.70 -3.16
C ASN A 62 -7.79 39.32 -2.95
N HIS A 63 -6.78 39.21 -2.09
CA HIS A 63 -6.15 37.91 -1.83
C HIS A 63 -7.15 36.86 -1.35
N PHE A 64 -8.18 37.21 -0.57
CA PHE A 64 -9.20 36.24 -0.17
C PHE A 64 -9.94 35.68 -1.40
N THR A 65 -10.29 36.52 -2.38
CA THR A 65 -10.98 36.06 -3.59
C THR A 65 -10.17 35.01 -4.35
N PHE A 66 -8.89 35.33 -4.61
CA PHE A 66 -8.02 34.45 -5.39
C PHE A 66 -7.63 33.18 -4.64
N THR A 67 -7.30 33.29 -3.35
CA THR A 67 -6.92 32.13 -2.52
C THR A 67 -8.06 31.12 -2.41
N HIS A 68 -9.31 31.56 -2.22
CA HIS A 68 -10.47 30.67 -2.21
C HIS A 68 -10.75 30.06 -3.59
N ALA A 69 -10.64 30.83 -4.68
CA ALA A 69 -10.85 30.31 -6.03
C ALA A 69 -9.79 29.25 -6.42
N LEU A 70 -8.53 29.46 -6.05
CA LEU A 70 -7.44 28.50 -6.24
C LEU A 70 -7.63 27.25 -5.37
N LYS A 71 -8.10 27.42 -4.13
CA LYS A 71 -8.43 26.29 -3.26
C LYS A 71 -9.56 25.44 -3.84
N ALA A 72 -10.63 26.05 -4.36
CA ALA A 72 -11.68 25.33 -5.08
C ALA A 72 -11.13 24.59 -6.31
N SER A 73 -10.25 25.23 -7.08
CA SER A 73 -9.60 24.62 -8.24
C SER A 73 -8.71 23.44 -7.86
N SER A 74 -8.04 23.51 -6.69
CA SER A 74 -7.23 22.42 -6.14
C SER A 74 -8.10 21.21 -5.80
N PHE A 75 -9.22 21.41 -5.11
CA PHE A 75 -10.15 20.32 -4.79
C PHE A 75 -10.79 19.67 -6.02
N LEU A 76 -10.94 20.44 -7.11
CA LEU A 76 -11.47 19.95 -8.37
C LEU A 76 -10.40 19.35 -9.29
N HIS A 77 -9.12 19.42 -8.91
CA HIS A 77 -7.97 19.16 -9.80
C HIS A 77 -8.11 19.87 -11.17
N ALA A 78 -8.71 21.06 -11.19
CA ALA A 78 -9.04 21.79 -12.39
C ALA A 78 -7.83 22.60 -12.89
N HIS A 79 -6.90 21.90 -13.55
CA HIS A 79 -5.61 22.46 -13.99
C HIS A 79 -5.78 23.75 -14.82
N GLN A 80 -6.60 23.70 -15.87
CA GLN A 80 -6.85 24.85 -16.75
C GLN A 80 -7.47 26.03 -16.00
N LYS A 81 -8.40 25.77 -15.07
CA LYS A 81 -9.05 26.84 -14.33
C LYS A 81 -8.10 27.55 -13.39
N GLY A 82 -7.21 26.82 -12.71
CA GLY A 82 -6.19 27.46 -11.88
C GLY A 82 -5.19 28.27 -12.69
N GLN A 83 -4.84 27.85 -13.92
CA GLN A 83 -4.02 28.65 -14.83
C GLN A 83 -4.72 29.93 -15.29
N GLU A 84 -6.03 29.89 -15.57
CA GLU A 84 -6.82 31.09 -15.86
C GLU A 84 -6.81 32.07 -14.68
N ILE A 85 -7.00 31.56 -13.46
CA ILE A 85 -6.97 32.37 -12.23
C ILE A 85 -5.57 32.98 -12.04
N HIS A 86 -4.50 32.20 -12.22
CA HIS A 86 -3.13 32.69 -12.14
C HIS A 86 -2.86 33.78 -13.17
N ALA A 87 -3.24 33.58 -14.44
CA ALA A 87 -3.11 34.60 -15.47
C ALA A 87 -3.89 35.88 -15.13
N HIS A 88 -5.08 35.75 -14.52
CA HIS A 88 -5.86 36.88 -14.07
C HIS A 88 -5.21 37.63 -12.89
N VAL A 89 -4.64 36.91 -11.93
CA VAL A 89 -3.86 37.48 -10.81
C VAL A 89 -2.70 38.32 -11.33
N VAL A 90 -1.97 37.81 -12.34
CA VAL A 90 -0.86 38.54 -12.98
C VAL A 90 -1.38 39.78 -13.71
N LYS A 91 -2.42 39.64 -14.55
CA LYS A 91 -2.98 40.76 -15.34
C LYS A 91 -3.56 41.89 -14.48
N THR A 92 -4.06 41.56 -13.30
CA THR A 92 -4.67 42.54 -12.38
C THR A 92 -3.66 43.12 -11.38
N GLY A 93 -2.39 42.73 -11.43
CA GLY A 93 -1.35 43.26 -10.56
C GLY A 93 -1.34 42.72 -9.13
N HIS A 94 -2.07 41.63 -8.84
CA HIS A 94 -2.15 41.03 -7.50
C HIS A 94 -1.07 39.97 -7.25
N PHE A 95 -0.23 39.64 -8.24
CA PHE A 95 0.73 38.53 -8.15
C PHE A 95 1.78 38.69 -7.04
N SER A 96 2.11 39.92 -6.63
CA SER A 96 3.08 40.18 -5.56
C SER A 96 2.55 39.90 -4.14
N ASP A 97 1.27 39.53 -3.99
CA ASP A 97 0.70 39.16 -2.69
C ASP A 97 1.12 37.73 -2.31
N VAL A 98 1.89 37.60 -1.22
CA VAL A 98 2.45 36.33 -0.73
C VAL A 98 1.38 35.30 -0.41
N PHE A 99 0.18 35.71 0.06
CA PHE A 99 -0.90 34.76 0.33
C PHE A 99 -1.43 34.13 -0.95
N ILE A 100 -1.49 34.90 -2.04
CA ILE A 100 -1.87 34.40 -3.36
C ILE A 100 -0.78 33.49 -3.91
N GLN A 101 0.49 33.90 -3.82
CA GLN A 101 1.64 33.08 -4.26
C GLN A 101 1.68 31.73 -3.51
N ASN A 102 1.46 31.73 -2.19
CA ASN A 102 1.36 30.52 -1.38
C ASN A 102 0.21 29.60 -1.81
N SER A 103 -0.94 30.17 -2.18
CA SER A 103 -2.07 29.41 -2.69
C SER A 103 -1.83 28.86 -4.10
N LEU A 104 -1.08 29.59 -4.95
CA LEU A 104 -0.64 29.13 -6.26
C LEU A 104 0.35 27.96 -6.15
N ILE A 105 1.34 28.06 -5.26
CA ILE A 105 2.29 26.98 -4.95
C ILE A 105 1.52 25.70 -4.57
N HIS A 106 0.62 25.80 -3.59
CA HIS A 106 -0.22 24.68 -3.17
C HIS A 106 -1.05 24.10 -4.33
N PHE A 107 -1.71 24.96 -5.12
CA PHE A 107 -2.49 24.52 -6.28
C PHE A 107 -1.64 23.72 -7.26
N TYR A 108 -0.48 24.24 -7.66
CA TYR A 108 0.41 23.59 -8.62
C TYR A 108 0.95 22.26 -8.12
N ILE A 109 1.29 22.15 -6.83
CA ILE A 109 1.66 20.88 -6.18
C ILE A 109 0.51 19.87 -6.27
N VAL A 110 -0.72 20.27 -5.93
CA VAL A 110 -1.88 19.35 -5.93
C VAL A 110 -2.21 18.82 -7.33
N VAL A 111 -1.97 19.62 -8.38
CA VAL A 111 -2.12 19.16 -9.78
C VAL A 111 -0.85 18.53 -10.35
N ASN A 112 0.15 18.26 -9.50
CA ASN A 112 1.43 17.65 -9.84
C ASN A 112 2.28 18.40 -10.88
N ASP A 113 2.11 19.73 -10.99
CA ASP A 113 2.94 20.62 -11.82
C ASP A 113 4.00 21.31 -10.95
N ILE A 114 5.01 20.53 -10.58
CA ILE A 114 6.09 20.97 -9.67
C ILE A 114 6.92 22.09 -10.27
N VAL A 115 7.08 22.11 -11.60
CA VAL A 115 7.85 23.14 -12.29
C VAL A 115 7.19 24.51 -12.11
N SER A 116 5.87 24.60 -12.31
CA SER A 116 5.14 25.84 -12.07
C SER A 116 5.14 26.24 -10.60
N ALA A 117 5.03 25.28 -9.67
CA ALA A 117 5.14 25.56 -8.24
C ALA A 117 6.49 26.19 -7.88
N CYS A 118 7.60 25.59 -8.33
CA CYS A 118 8.95 26.13 -8.11
C CYS A 118 9.12 27.53 -8.70
N ARG A 119 8.63 27.74 -9.93
CA ARG A 119 8.67 29.06 -10.58
C ARG A 119 7.95 30.13 -9.76
N VAL A 120 6.76 29.84 -9.25
CA VAL A 120 6.03 30.80 -8.38
C VAL A 120 6.83 31.08 -7.12
N PHE A 121 7.37 30.05 -6.46
CA PHE A 121 8.18 30.23 -5.25
C PHE A 121 9.44 31.06 -5.48
N ASP A 122 10.16 30.81 -6.57
CA ASP A 122 11.38 31.55 -6.91
C ASP A 122 11.11 33.03 -7.24
N THR A 123 9.84 33.42 -7.45
CA THR A 123 9.45 34.84 -7.60
C THR A 123 9.20 35.57 -6.28
N ILE A 124 9.15 34.86 -5.14
CA ILE A 124 8.90 35.46 -3.82
C ILE A 124 10.23 36.01 -3.27
N PRO A 125 10.41 37.34 -3.11
CA PRO A 125 11.70 37.90 -2.69
C PRO A 125 12.09 37.52 -1.26
N HIS A 126 11.09 37.44 -0.37
CA HIS A 126 11.24 37.08 1.04
C HIS A 126 10.20 36.03 1.41
N PRO A 127 10.45 34.74 1.10
CA PRO A 127 9.49 33.68 1.38
C PRO A 127 9.28 33.53 2.89
N ASP A 128 8.01 33.57 3.31
CA ASP A 128 7.65 33.36 4.70
C ASP A 128 7.65 31.86 5.06
N VAL A 129 7.44 31.54 6.34
CA VAL A 129 7.40 30.14 6.81
C VAL A 129 6.33 29.31 6.08
N VAL A 130 5.24 29.94 5.64
CA VAL A 130 4.15 29.29 4.90
C VAL A 130 4.61 28.95 3.48
N SER A 131 5.31 29.86 2.80
CA SER A 131 5.91 29.66 1.48
C SER A 131 6.85 28.46 1.48
N TRP A 132 7.80 28.46 2.41
CA TRP A 132 8.77 27.38 2.58
C TRP A 132 8.09 26.06 2.93
N THR A 133 7.15 26.06 3.87
CA THR A 133 6.44 24.84 4.29
C THR A 133 5.61 24.25 3.15
N SER A 134 4.89 25.08 2.39
CA SER A 134 4.12 24.65 1.22
C SER A 134 5.01 24.00 0.17
N MET A 135 6.17 24.61 -0.14
CA MET A 135 7.11 24.07 -1.10
C MET A 135 7.72 22.73 -0.63
N ILE A 136 8.27 22.69 0.59
CA ILE A 136 8.93 21.50 1.15
C ILE A 136 7.94 20.33 1.31
N SER A 137 6.75 20.61 1.85
CA SER A 137 5.70 19.59 2.01
C SER A 137 5.22 19.06 0.67
N GLY A 138 5.06 19.94 -0.33
CA GLY A 138 4.65 19.55 -1.67
C GLY A 138 5.68 18.68 -2.37
N LEU A 139 6.95 19.09 -2.38
CA LEU A 139 8.04 18.30 -2.96
C LEU A 139 8.13 16.92 -2.31
N SER A 140 8.04 16.84 -0.99
CA SER A 140 8.06 15.55 -0.27
C SER A 140 6.87 14.66 -0.66
N LYS A 141 5.66 15.21 -0.84
CA LYS A 141 4.47 14.44 -1.23
C LYS A 141 4.51 13.98 -2.69
N CYS A 142 5.21 14.69 -3.55
CA CYS A 142 5.34 14.39 -4.97
C CYS A 142 6.56 13.51 -5.31
N GLY A 143 7.27 12.97 -4.31
CA GLY A 143 8.42 12.08 -4.52
C GLY A 143 9.72 12.80 -4.87
N PHE A 144 9.84 14.09 -4.54
CA PHE A 144 11.05 14.89 -4.70
C PHE A 144 11.72 15.14 -3.35
N GLU A 145 11.98 14.09 -2.59
CA GLU A 145 12.45 14.18 -1.20
C GLU A 145 13.82 14.84 -1.08
N GLN A 146 14.71 14.61 -2.05
CA GLN A 146 16.04 15.23 -2.05
C GLN A 146 15.95 16.75 -2.19
N GLU A 147 15.09 17.23 -3.11
CA GLU A 147 14.85 18.66 -3.31
C GLU A 147 14.13 19.26 -2.09
N ALA A 148 13.19 18.53 -1.48
CA ALA A 148 12.53 18.96 -0.26
C ALA A 148 13.54 19.21 0.88
N ILE A 149 14.51 18.31 1.07
CA ILE A 149 15.60 18.48 2.03
C ILE A 149 16.52 19.64 1.63
N ALA A 150 16.88 19.76 0.35
CA ALA A 150 17.72 20.86 -0.14
C ALA A 150 17.08 22.23 0.13
N ARG A 151 15.78 22.38 -0.15
CA ARG A 151 15.00 23.60 0.14
C ARG A 151 14.92 23.88 1.64
N PHE A 152 14.79 22.87 2.48
CA PHE A 152 14.83 23.04 3.93
C PHE A 152 16.20 23.55 4.43
N LEU A 153 17.31 23.07 3.85
CA LEU A 153 18.66 23.46 4.29
C LEU A 153 18.98 24.93 3.98
N VAL A 154 18.35 25.52 2.97
CA VAL A 154 18.53 26.94 2.60
C VAL A 154 17.45 27.85 3.18
N MET A 155 16.52 27.30 3.95
CA MET A 155 15.45 28.06 4.60
C MET A 155 16.05 29.06 5.61
N ASP A 156 15.71 30.33 5.46
CA ASP A 156 16.24 31.45 6.23
C ASP A 156 15.33 31.92 7.36
N VAL A 157 14.14 31.34 7.46
CA VAL A 157 13.16 31.58 8.53
C VAL A 157 13.02 30.35 9.43
N LYS A 158 12.59 30.54 10.68
CA LYS A 158 12.44 29.44 11.63
C LYS A 158 11.35 28.46 11.14
N PRO A 159 11.66 27.15 10.97
CA PRO A 159 10.68 26.16 10.54
C PRO A 159 9.61 25.92 11.62
N ASN A 160 8.39 25.62 11.17
CA ASN A 160 7.28 25.22 12.04
C ASN A 160 7.17 23.68 12.11
N CYS A 161 6.25 23.16 12.93
CA CYS A 161 6.07 21.72 13.09
C CYS A 161 5.77 21.01 11.76
N ASN A 162 4.97 21.61 10.88
CA ASN A 162 4.62 21.03 9.58
C ASN A 162 5.83 20.95 8.63
N THR A 163 6.73 21.93 8.69
CA THR A 163 8.01 21.89 7.98
C THR A 163 8.82 20.68 8.45
N ILE A 164 8.97 20.52 9.77
CA ILE A 164 9.75 19.43 10.36
C ILE A 164 9.15 18.06 10.06
N VAL A 165 7.82 17.91 10.15
CA VAL A 165 7.10 16.69 9.77
C VAL A 165 7.39 16.32 8.31
N SER A 166 7.35 17.29 7.40
CA SER A 166 7.61 17.06 5.98
C SER A 166 9.06 16.63 5.73
N VAL A 167 10.03 17.26 6.41
CA VAL A 167 11.45 16.90 6.29
C VAL A 167 11.74 15.52 6.90
N LEU A 168 11.12 15.17 8.03
CA LEU A 168 11.23 13.83 8.61
C LEU A 168 10.67 12.77 7.66
N SER A 169 9.52 13.03 7.04
CA SER A 169 8.94 12.15 6.03
C SER A 169 9.89 11.93 4.85
N ALA A 170 10.47 13.00 4.30
CA ALA A 170 11.49 12.92 3.26
C ALA A 170 12.73 12.12 3.70
N CYS A 171 13.18 12.30 4.95
CA CYS A 171 14.29 11.53 5.52
C CYS A 171 13.98 10.04 5.64
N SER A 172 12.75 9.68 6.03
CA SER A 172 12.29 8.29 6.12
C SER A 172 12.36 7.60 4.77
N THR A 173 11.83 8.24 3.73
CA THR A 173 11.81 7.67 2.37
C THR A 173 13.21 7.52 1.77
N LEU A 174 14.09 8.51 1.97
CA LEU A 174 15.47 8.47 1.46
C LEU A 174 16.42 7.61 2.31
N GLY A 175 16.01 7.18 3.50
CA GLY A 175 16.91 6.55 4.47
C GLY A 175 18.01 7.51 4.98
N ALA A 176 17.74 8.82 5.03
CA ALA A 176 18.67 9.85 5.49
C ALA A 176 18.78 9.91 7.03
N ILE A 177 19.20 8.81 7.64
CA ILE A 177 19.07 8.54 9.08
C ILE A 177 19.76 9.57 9.97
N LYS A 178 21.01 9.93 9.63
CA LYS A 178 21.80 10.88 10.43
C LYS A 178 21.13 12.24 10.45
N PHE A 179 20.61 12.67 9.30
CA PHE A 179 19.91 13.93 9.17
C PHE A 179 18.57 13.89 9.90
N GLY A 180 17.75 12.86 9.72
CA GLY A 180 16.48 12.71 10.46
C GLY A 180 16.66 12.71 11.98
N LYS A 181 17.72 12.08 12.52
CA LYS A 181 18.07 12.19 13.95
C LYS A 181 18.41 13.62 14.37
N ALA A 182 19.18 14.34 13.54
CA ALA A 182 19.50 15.76 13.81
C ALA A 182 18.23 16.63 13.80
N ILE A 183 17.29 16.37 12.89
CA ILE A 183 15.99 17.04 12.82
C ILE A 183 15.14 16.74 14.05
N HIS A 184 15.09 15.49 14.52
CA HIS A 184 14.42 15.15 15.77
C HIS A 184 15.06 15.84 16.99
N CYS A 185 16.39 15.88 17.08
CA CYS A 185 17.06 16.64 18.14
C CYS A 185 16.77 18.14 18.07
N TYR A 186 16.70 18.70 16.85
CA TYR A 186 16.32 20.10 16.64
C TYR A 186 14.88 20.36 17.11
N SER A 187 13.94 19.44 16.81
CA SER A 187 12.55 19.60 17.20
C SER A 187 12.37 19.60 18.72
N LEU A 188 13.05 18.70 19.44
CA LEU A 188 13.05 18.65 20.91
C LEU A 188 13.59 19.94 21.56
N LYS A 189 14.58 20.60 20.95
CA LYS A 189 15.15 21.85 21.46
C LYS A 189 14.29 23.08 21.14
N THR A 190 13.50 23.00 20.08
CA THR A 190 12.83 24.16 19.48
C THR A 190 11.37 24.27 19.90
N PHE A 191 10.68 23.15 20.03
CA PHE A 191 9.27 23.09 20.40
C PHE A 191 9.15 22.60 21.84
N THR A 192 8.61 23.46 22.70
CA THR A 192 8.38 23.17 24.12
C THR A 192 7.00 22.59 24.38
N GLU A 193 6.05 22.84 23.49
CA GLU A 193 4.70 22.29 23.54
C GLU A 193 4.64 20.97 22.79
N GLU A 194 3.93 20.00 23.37
CA GLU A 194 3.72 18.73 22.72
C GLU A 194 2.83 18.86 21.48
N ASN A 195 3.23 18.20 20.40
CA ASN A 195 2.50 18.22 19.15
C ASN A 195 2.33 16.80 18.64
N MET A 196 1.09 16.29 18.69
CA MET A 196 0.75 14.92 18.28
C MET A 196 1.22 14.59 16.86
N VAL A 197 1.02 15.53 15.91
CA VAL A 197 1.40 15.34 14.50
C VAL A 197 2.92 15.18 14.36
N LEU A 198 3.69 16.00 15.07
CA LEU A 198 5.14 15.91 15.11
C LEU A 198 5.61 14.60 15.78
N ASN A 199 5.02 14.24 16.91
CA ASN A 199 5.37 13.00 17.62
C ASN A 199 5.11 11.77 16.75
N ASN A 200 3.97 11.73 16.05
CA ASN A 200 3.66 10.68 15.07
C ASN A 200 4.64 10.63 13.90
N ALA A 201 5.09 11.78 13.39
CA ALA A 201 6.09 11.82 12.32
C ALA A 201 7.47 11.33 12.78
N VAL A 202 7.88 11.66 14.00
CA VAL A 202 9.12 11.15 14.60
C VAL A 202 9.01 9.64 14.81
N LEU A 203 7.87 9.16 15.33
CA LEU A 203 7.60 7.74 15.52
C LEU A 203 7.69 6.95 14.20
N ASP A 204 6.99 7.42 13.16
CA ASP A 204 7.03 6.85 11.81
C ASP A 204 8.46 6.81 11.25
N PHE A 205 9.25 7.87 11.46
CA PHE A 205 10.66 7.91 11.05
C PHE A 205 11.49 6.79 11.70
N TYR A 206 11.37 6.56 13.01
CA TYR A 206 12.13 5.50 13.67
C TYR A 206 11.64 4.09 13.29
N VAL A 207 10.34 3.91 13.10
CA VAL A 207 9.74 2.66 12.62
C VAL A 207 10.25 2.33 11.21
N LYS A 208 10.18 3.28 10.27
CA LYS A 208 10.65 3.09 8.89
C LYS A 208 12.16 2.92 8.79
N TYR A 209 12.93 3.62 9.63
CA TYR A 209 14.36 3.37 9.77
C TYR A 209 14.67 1.96 10.31
N GLY A 210 13.86 1.46 11.24
CA GLY A 210 14.02 0.13 11.84
C GLY A 210 14.68 0.13 13.21
N SER A 211 14.81 1.31 13.82
CA SER A 211 15.16 1.41 15.22
C SER A 211 13.90 1.25 16.08
N LEU A 212 13.41 0.01 16.16
CA LEU A 212 12.21 -0.32 16.94
C LEU A 212 12.37 0.00 18.42
N ALA A 213 13.58 -0.06 18.96
CA ALA A 213 13.86 0.36 20.34
C ALA A 213 13.55 1.86 20.56
N SER A 214 14.00 2.73 19.66
CA SER A 214 13.69 4.17 19.73
C SER A 214 12.21 4.44 19.48
N ALA A 215 11.59 3.74 18.52
CA ALA A 215 10.15 3.86 18.28
C ALA A 215 9.33 3.47 19.52
N ARG A 216 9.64 2.33 20.15
CA ARG A 216 9.00 1.87 21.39
C ARG A 216 9.20 2.86 22.53
N TYR A 217 10.43 3.35 22.72
CA TYR A 217 10.70 4.35 23.74
C TYR A 217 9.85 5.60 23.53
N LEU A 218 9.80 6.14 22.32
CA LEU A 218 8.97 7.30 22.02
C LEU A 218 7.50 7.01 22.28
N PHE A 219 6.98 5.90 21.76
CA PHE A 219 5.59 5.51 21.88
C PHE A 219 5.10 5.43 23.34
N VAL A 220 5.86 4.78 24.21
CA VAL A 220 5.51 4.64 25.64
C VAL A 220 5.57 5.98 26.38
N ASN A 221 6.42 6.91 25.93
CA ASN A 221 6.56 8.23 26.55
C ASN A 221 5.63 9.29 25.93
N MET A 222 4.75 8.93 24.97
CA MET A 222 3.72 9.86 24.47
C MET A 222 2.61 10.00 25.50
N PRO A 223 2.27 11.22 25.98
CA PRO A 223 1.23 11.36 27.02
C PRO A 223 -0.17 11.02 26.56
N ILE A 224 -0.43 11.17 25.26
CA ILE A 224 -1.68 10.78 24.60
C ILE A 224 -1.30 10.09 23.30
N ARG A 225 -1.95 8.97 22.98
CA ARG A 225 -1.75 8.23 21.74
C ARG A 225 -3.03 8.25 20.93
N ASP A 226 -2.98 8.87 19.74
CA ASP A 226 -4.10 8.84 18.80
C ASP A 226 -4.06 7.58 17.91
N VAL A 227 -5.11 7.36 17.12
CA VAL A 227 -5.18 6.23 16.18
C VAL A 227 -3.97 6.14 15.23
N VAL A 228 -3.33 7.27 14.89
CA VAL A 228 -2.15 7.28 14.01
C VAL A 228 -0.92 6.72 14.73
N SER A 229 -0.70 7.10 15.99
CA SER A 229 0.40 6.55 16.80
C SER A 229 0.31 5.01 16.94
N TRP A 230 -0.87 4.50 17.29
CA TRP A 230 -1.15 3.06 17.40
C TRP A 230 -0.97 2.33 16.07
N THR A 231 -1.57 2.86 15.00
CA THR A 231 -1.47 2.27 13.66
C THR A 231 -0.03 2.23 13.16
N THR A 232 0.76 3.26 13.46
CA THR A 232 2.19 3.33 13.09
C THR A 232 2.99 2.23 13.78
N MET A 233 2.74 1.97 15.07
CA MET A 233 3.40 0.88 15.79
C MET A 233 2.96 -0.50 15.31
N VAL A 234 1.65 -0.76 15.21
CA VAL A 234 1.12 -2.06 14.75
C VAL A 234 1.63 -2.37 13.34
N GLY A 235 1.48 -1.44 12.40
CA GLY A 235 1.94 -1.61 11.02
C GLY A 235 3.45 -1.73 10.90
N GLY A 236 4.19 -0.91 11.65
CA GLY A 236 5.65 -0.93 11.68
C GLY A 236 6.25 -2.25 12.14
N LEU A 237 5.69 -2.83 13.19
CA LEU A 237 6.09 -4.13 13.72
C LEU A 237 5.71 -5.26 12.74
N ALA A 238 4.48 -5.24 12.22
CA ALA A 238 4.00 -6.25 11.27
C ALA A 238 4.84 -6.28 9.97
N GLN A 239 5.15 -5.12 9.38
CA GLN A 239 5.96 -5.02 8.17
C GLN A 239 7.39 -5.56 8.34
N ARG A 240 7.90 -5.56 9.58
CA ARG A 240 9.24 -6.05 9.91
C ARG A 240 9.26 -7.49 10.42
N GLY A 241 8.12 -8.16 10.45
CA GLY A 241 8.01 -9.55 10.88
C GLY A 241 7.86 -9.76 12.39
N PHE A 242 7.74 -8.69 13.18
CA PHE A 242 7.51 -8.77 14.63
C PHE A 242 6.01 -8.89 14.91
N TYR A 243 5.41 -9.98 14.40
CA TYR A 243 3.95 -10.13 14.38
C TYR A 243 3.31 -10.26 15.78
N GLU A 244 3.95 -10.98 16.70
CA GLU A 244 3.48 -11.10 18.09
C GLU A 244 3.42 -9.75 18.79
N GLU A 245 4.48 -8.96 18.63
CA GLU A 245 4.57 -7.62 19.17
C GLU A 245 3.50 -6.70 18.55
N ALA A 246 3.26 -6.80 17.25
CA ALA A 246 2.20 -6.04 16.57
C ALA A 246 0.81 -6.36 17.15
N VAL A 247 0.53 -7.64 17.37
CA VAL A 247 -0.70 -8.12 18.01
C VAL A 247 -0.80 -7.59 19.45
N SER A 248 0.29 -7.66 20.23
CA SER A 248 0.31 -7.16 21.60
C SER A 248 -0.04 -5.66 21.67
N ILE A 249 0.53 -4.84 20.78
CA ILE A 249 0.23 -3.40 20.72
C ILE A 249 -1.23 -3.17 20.32
N PHE A 250 -1.78 -3.97 19.40
CA PHE A 250 -3.20 -3.88 19.04
C PHE A 250 -4.13 -4.23 20.22
N VAL A 251 -3.80 -5.28 20.99
CA VAL A 251 -4.57 -5.65 22.19
C VAL A 251 -4.47 -4.57 23.27
N GLU A 252 -3.30 -3.94 23.43
CA GLU A 252 -3.09 -2.80 24.33
C GLU A 252 -3.97 -1.61 23.92
N MET A 253 -4.02 -1.26 22.63
CA MET A 253 -4.89 -0.22 22.08
C MET A 253 -6.36 -0.42 22.49
N LEU A 254 -6.85 -1.65 22.36
CA LEU A 254 -8.23 -2.01 22.70
C LEU A 254 -8.49 -2.00 24.20
N ARG A 255 -7.51 -2.40 25.01
CA ARG A 255 -7.62 -2.45 26.47
C ARG A 255 -7.64 -1.04 27.08
N GLU A 256 -6.79 -0.15 26.60
CA GLU A 256 -6.69 1.21 27.12
C GLU A 256 -7.84 2.09 26.60
N GLY A 257 -8.34 1.83 25.39
CA GLY A 257 -9.50 2.53 24.85
C GLY A 257 -9.26 4.01 24.54
N GLU A 258 -7.99 4.43 24.45
CA GLU A 258 -7.62 5.82 24.08
C GLU A 258 -8.03 6.18 22.65
N SER A 259 -8.12 5.19 21.75
CA SER A 259 -8.50 5.37 20.35
C SER A 259 -9.07 4.08 19.77
N GLU A 260 -10.05 4.22 18.87
CA GLU A 260 -10.58 3.08 18.11
C GLU A 260 -9.68 2.72 16.92
N PRO A 261 -9.48 1.42 16.62
CA PRO A 261 -8.74 0.99 15.43
C PRO A 261 -9.38 1.52 14.14
N ASN A 262 -8.56 2.05 13.23
CA ASN A 262 -9.01 2.39 11.88
C ASN A 262 -8.79 1.22 10.90
N GLU A 263 -9.23 1.40 9.66
CA GLU A 263 -9.07 0.40 8.59
C GLU A 263 -7.61 -0.08 8.46
N ALA A 264 -6.65 0.83 8.47
CA ALA A 264 -5.24 0.49 8.35
C ALA A 264 -4.73 -0.31 9.56
N THR A 265 -5.18 0.01 10.78
CA THR A 265 -4.89 -0.79 11.98
C THR A 265 -5.39 -2.22 11.82
N ILE A 266 -6.63 -2.38 11.35
CA ILE A 266 -7.25 -3.70 11.15
C ILE A 266 -6.52 -4.50 10.09
N VAL A 267 -6.19 -3.90 8.94
CA VAL A 267 -5.41 -4.58 7.88
C VAL A 267 -4.05 -5.03 8.40
N ASN A 268 -3.36 -4.18 9.17
CA ASN A 268 -2.04 -4.51 9.72
C ASN A 268 -2.12 -5.67 10.74
N VAL A 269 -3.08 -5.67 11.66
CA VAL A 269 -3.23 -6.80 12.62
C VAL A 269 -3.63 -8.09 11.90
N LEU A 270 -4.52 -8.03 10.90
CA LEU A 270 -4.89 -9.22 10.11
C LEU A 270 -3.69 -9.80 9.35
N SER A 271 -2.79 -8.95 8.86
CA SER A 271 -1.54 -9.40 8.24
C SER A 271 -0.63 -10.13 9.24
N ALA A 272 -0.59 -9.67 10.49
CA ALA A 272 0.13 -10.32 11.57
C ALA A 272 -0.52 -11.67 11.94
N CYS A 273 -1.85 -11.72 12.10
CA CYS A 273 -2.59 -12.98 12.32
C CYS A 273 -2.32 -13.99 11.21
N SER A 274 -2.37 -13.56 9.94
CA SER A 274 -2.09 -14.40 8.77
C SER A 274 -0.70 -15.02 8.81
N SER A 275 0.28 -14.28 9.35
CA SER A 275 1.69 -14.70 9.37
C SER A 275 2.01 -15.58 10.58
N LEU A 276 1.29 -15.39 11.70
CA LEU A 276 1.35 -16.24 12.88
C LEU A 276 0.50 -17.51 12.75
N GLY A 277 -0.50 -17.51 11.85
CA GLY A 277 -1.53 -18.54 11.82
C GLY A 277 -2.52 -18.43 12.98
N SER A 278 -2.70 -17.23 13.56
CA SER A 278 -3.60 -17.03 14.72
C SER A 278 -5.04 -16.87 14.25
N LEU A 279 -5.75 -18.00 14.18
CA LEU A 279 -7.13 -18.06 13.72
C LEU A 279 -8.09 -17.45 14.75
N SER A 280 -7.89 -17.77 16.03
CA SER A 280 -8.73 -17.28 17.14
C SER A 280 -8.82 -15.75 17.19
N LEU A 281 -7.67 -15.07 17.14
CA LEU A 281 -7.61 -13.61 17.11
C LEU A 281 -8.21 -13.07 15.82
N GLY A 282 -7.95 -13.72 14.68
CA GLY A 282 -8.57 -13.35 13.41
C GLY A 282 -10.11 -13.40 13.44
N GLN A 283 -10.68 -14.44 14.03
CA GLN A 283 -12.13 -14.61 14.24
C GLN A 283 -12.68 -13.57 15.23
N TRP A 284 -11.93 -13.26 16.29
CA TRP A 284 -12.29 -12.21 17.23
C TRP A 284 -12.33 -10.84 16.55
N VAL A 285 -11.29 -10.47 15.78
CA VAL A 285 -11.24 -9.22 15.02
C VAL A 285 -12.37 -9.17 13.99
N HIS A 286 -12.68 -10.29 13.33
CA HIS A 286 -13.82 -10.39 12.42
C HIS A 286 -15.15 -10.11 13.13
N SER A 287 -15.35 -10.67 14.32
CA SER A 287 -16.56 -10.45 15.13
C SER A 287 -16.66 -9.01 15.62
N TYR A 288 -15.54 -8.43 16.05
CA TYR A 288 -15.43 -7.03 16.45
C TYR A 288 -15.82 -6.09 15.29
N VAL A 289 -15.21 -6.25 14.11
CA VAL A 289 -15.53 -5.42 12.94
C VAL A 289 -16.96 -5.66 12.44
N SER A 290 -17.43 -6.91 12.40
CA SER A 290 -18.78 -7.22 11.92
C SER A 290 -19.89 -6.62 12.79
N SER A 291 -19.65 -6.51 14.10
CA SER A 291 -20.65 -5.98 15.04
C SER A 291 -20.72 -4.45 15.06
N MET A 292 -19.61 -3.76 14.78
CA MET A 292 -19.52 -2.29 14.89
C MET A 292 -19.42 -1.57 13.55
N ARG A 293 -18.81 -2.20 12.54
CA ARG A 293 -18.31 -1.57 11.31
C ARG A 293 -18.42 -2.50 10.09
N TYR A 294 -19.61 -3.06 9.88
CA TYR A 294 -19.89 -3.98 8.76
C TYR A 294 -19.59 -3.37 7.37
N ASP A 295 -19.72 -2.05 7.25
CA ASP A 295 -19.36 -1.26 6.06
C ASP A 295 -17.91 -1.47 5.62
N LEU A 296 -16.97 -1.61 6.57
CA LEU A 296 -15.55 -1.80 6.25
C LEU A 296 -15.27 -3.14 5.58
N ILE A 297 -16.03 -4.19 5.91
CA ILE A 297 -15.91 -5.51 5.27
C ILE A 297 -16.55 -5.49 3.89
N LYS A 298 -17.71 -4.84 3.76
CA LYS A 298 -18.51 -4.84 2.54
C LYS A 298 -17.89 -4.00 1.43
N ASP A 299 -17.44 -2.79 1.76
CA ASP A 299 -17.07 -1.74 0.81
C ASP A 299 -15.58 -1.31 0.91
N GLY A 300 -14.82 -1.83 1.89
CA GLY A 300 -13.42 -1.46 2.15
C GLY A 300 -12.39 -2.57 1.86
N ASN A 301 -11.11 -2.25 2.03
CA ASN A 301 -10.01 -3.21 1.83
C ASN A 301 -9.91 -4.25 2.95
N VAL A 302 -10.62 -4.04 4.07
CA VAL A 302 -10.66 -4.96 5.21
C VAL A 302 -11.20 -6.33 4.79
N GLY A 303 -12.18 -6.39 3.87
CA GLY A 303 -12.70 -7.65 3.34
C GLY A 303 -11.58 -8.51 2.74
N ASN A 304 -10.73 -7.93 1.88
CA ASN A 304 -9.58 -8.61 1.29
C ASN A 304 -8.55 -9.05 2.34
N ALA A 305 -8.32 -8.24 3.37
CA ALA A 305 -7.43 -8.61 4.47
C ALA A 305 -7.97 -9.81 5.27
N PHE A 306 -9.28 -9.87 5.55
CA PHE A 306 -9.92 -11.02 6.18
C PHE A 306 -9.83 -12.26 5.30
N LEU A 307 -10.08 -12.13 3.99
CA LEU A 307 -9.94 -13.25 3.05
C LEU A 307 -8.55 -13.88 3.12
N ASN A 308 -7.51 -13.05 2.98
CA ASN A 308 -6.13 -13.53 3.04
C ASN A 308 -5.81 -14.14 4.42
N MET A 309 -6.32 -13.56 5.51
CA MET A 309 -6.12 -14.09 6.86
C MET A 309 -6.76 -15.46 7.04
N PHE A 310 -8.05 -15.60 6.74
CA PHE A 310 -8.74 -16.87 6.88
C PHE A 310 -8.17 -17.96 5.97
N VAL A 311 -7.81 -17.62 4.73
CA VAL A 311 -7.13 -18.55 3.81
C VAL A 311 -5.80 -19.03 4.38
N LYS A 312 -4.95 -18.12 4.86
CA LYS A 312 -3.61 -18.48 5.40
C LYS A 312 -3.68 -19.22 6.73
N CYS A 313 -4.70 -18.96 7.54
CA CYS A 313 -4.98 -19.73 8.76
C CYS A 313 -5.73 -21.05 8.49
N GLY A 314 -6.07 -21.36 7.24
CA GLY A 314 -6.69 -22.63 6.84
C GLY A 314 -8.23 -22.70 6.96
N ASP A 315 -8.90 -21.64 7.40
CA ASP A 315 -10.37 -21.56 7.52
C ASP A 315 -11.00 -21.05 6.22
N VAL A 316 -10.93 -21.86 5.17
CA VAL A 316 -11.52 -21.52 3.86
C VAL A 316 -13.04 -21.38 3.93
N GLY A 317 -13.69 -22.03 4.89
CA GLY A 317 -15.13 -21.89 5.12
C GLY A 317 -15.51 -20.45 5.48
N MET A 318 -14.80 -19.84 6.43
CA MET A 318 -14.98 -18.42 6.76
C MET A 318 -14.51 -17.50 5.64
N ALA A 319 -13.44 -17.85 4.92
CA ALA A 319 -13.00 -17.08 3.75
C ALA A 319 -14.12 -16.98 2.69
N ILE A 320 -14.82 -18.09 2.37
CA ILE A 320 -15.95 -18.08 1.44
C ILE A 320 -17.10 -17.18 1.95
N LYS A 321 -17.38 -17.19 3.26
CA LYS A 321 -18.42 -16.32 3.83
C LYS A 321 -18.05 -14.84 3.67
N VAL A 322 -16.83 -14.46 4.04
CA VAL A 322 -16.34 -13.08 3.85
C VAL A 322 -16.35 -12.70 2.38
N PHE A 323 -15.95 -13.61 1.49
CA PHE A 323 -15.94 -13.36 0.05
C PHE A 323 -17.33 -13.00 -0.46
N ASN A 324 -18.35 -13.71 0.00
CA ASN A 324 -19.74 -13.41 -0.35
C ASN A 324 -20.27 -12.11 0.26
N MET A 325 -19.70 -11.62 1.37
CA MET A 325 -20.05 -10.34 1.98
C MET A 325 -19.46 -9.13 1.24
N VAL A 326 -18.27 -9.26 0.64
CA VAL A 326 -17.64 -8.19 -0.14
C VAL A 326 -18.51 -7.82 -1.34
N ALA A 327 -18.99 -6.57 -1.40
CA ALA A 327 -19.93 -6.13 -2.43
C ALA A 327 -19.28 -6.01 -3.81
N SER A 328 -18.11 -5.37 -3.88
CA SER A 328 -17.32 -5.22 -5.10
C SER A 328 -16.02 -5.99 -4.97
N LYS A 329 -15.97 -7.18 -5.59
CA LYS A 329 -14.78 -8.03 -5.59
C LYS A 329 -13.82 -7.57 -6.66
N ASP A 330 -12.61 -7.23 -6.25
CA ASP A 330 -11.53 -6.85 -7.15
C ASP A 330 -10.64 -8.06 -7.48
N ILE A 331 -9.59 -7.82 -8.27
CA ILE A 331 -8.63 -8.85 -8.64
C ILE A 331 -7.96 -9.51 -7.44
N VAL A 332 -7.77 -8.76 -6.34
CA VAL A 332 -7.18 -9.27 -5.09
C VAL A 332 -8.17 -10.22 -4.39
N SER A 333 -9.45 -9.89 -4.32
CA SER A 333 -10.48 -10.78 -3.76
C SER A 333 -10.51 -12.13 -4.48
N TRP A 334 -10.55 -12.10 -5.82
CA TRP A 334 -10.66 -13.31 -6.65
C TRP A 334 -9.38 -14.16 -6.61
N SER A 335 -8.22 -13.55 -6.83
CA SER A 335 -6.92 -14.26 -6.82
C SER A 335 -6.62 -14.90 -5.45
N THR A 336 -6.96 -14.21 -4.35
CA THR A 336 -6.81 -14.73 -2.99
C THR A 336 -7.69 -15.97 -2.77
N MET A 337 -8.95 -15.94 -3.21
CA MET A 337 -9.85 -17.08 -3.08
C MET A 337 -9.45 -18.27 -3.96
N ILE A 338 -9.07 -18.01 -5.21
CA ILE A 338 -8.59 -19.05 -6.14
C ILE A 338 -7.37 -19.75 -5.55
N SER A 339 -6.40 -18.97 -5.04
CA SER A 339 -5.20 -19.52 -4.41
C SER A 339 -5.51 -20.26 -3.11
N GLY A 340 -6.41 -19.73 -2.27
CA GLY A 340 -6.77 -20.36 -1.00
C GLY A 340 -7.49 -21.70 -1.16
N VAL A 341 -8.39 -21.80 -2.15
CA VAL A 341 -9.06 -23.05 -2.51
C VAL A 341 -8.07 -24.05 -3.13
N ALA A 342 -7.08 -23.58 -3.90
CA ALA A 342 -6.01 -24.41 -4.43
C ALA A 342 -5.18 -25.07 -3.31
N MET A 343 -4.85 -24.31 -2.25
CA MET A 343 -3.98 -24.76 -1.16
C MET A 343 -4.66 -25.76 -0.19
N THR A 344 -5.99 -25.78 -0.13
CA THR A 344 -6.75 -26.62 0.82
C THR A 344 -7.18 -27.98 0.25
N GLY A 345 -6.59 -28.41 -0.86
CA GLY A 345 -6.91 -29.68 -1.52
C GLY A 345 -8.22 -29.64 -2.31
N LEU A 346 -8.89 -28.49 -2.38
CA LEU A 346 -10.10 -28.26 -3.17
C LEU A 346 -9.77 -27.72 -4.57
N GLY A 347 -8.63 -28.10 -5.16
CA GLY A 347 -8.12 -27.52 -6.41
C GLY A 347 -9.12 -27.50 -7.58
N LYS A 348 -10.00 -28.51 -7.68
CA LYS A 348 -11.08 -28.52 -8.70
C LYS A 348 -12.06 -27.34 -8.56
N GLN A 349 -12.29 -26.83 -7.36
CA GLN A 349 -13.20 -25.69 -7.11
C GLN A 349 -12.58 -24.34 -7.49
N ALA A 350 -11.25 -24.26 -7.69
CA ALA A 350 -10.60 -23.04 -8.16
C ALA A 350 -11.01 -22.68 -9.60
N LEU A 351 -11.29 -23.69 -10.44
CA LEU A 351 -11.67 -23.51 -11.85
C LEU A 351 -13.04 -22.80 -12.00
N PRO A 352 -14.12 -23.25 -11.32
CA PRO A 352 -15.39 -22.51 -11.29
C PRO A 352 -15.25 -21.07 -10.76
N LEU A 353 -14.40 -20.84 -9.76
CA LEU A 353 -14.16 -19.48 -9.25
C LEU A 353 -13.52 -18.57 -10.30
N PHE A 354 -12.57 -19.10 -11.08
CA PHE A 354 -11.99 -18.36 -12.21
C PHE A 354 -13.03 -18.05 -13.29
N LEU A 355 -13.89 -19.00 -13.65
CA LEU A 355 -14.98 -18.72 -14.60
C LEU A 355 -15.92 -17.64 -14.08
N LEU A 356 -16.24 -17.66 -12.78
CA LEU A 356 -17.07 -16.63 -12.17
C LEU A 356 -16.39 -15.26 -12.17
N MET A 357 -15.08 -15.20 -11.90
CA MET A 357 -14.28 -13.97 -12.04
C MET A 357 -14.43 -13.34 -13.43
N LEU A 358 -14.35 -14.16 -14.49
CA LEU A 358 -14.54 -13.70 -15.87
C LEU A 358 -15.97 -13.21 -16.13
N VAL A 359 -17.00 -13.89 -15.62
CA VAL A 359 -18.40 -13.47 -15.73
C VAL A 359 -18.63 -12.12 -15.05
N HIS A 360 -17.94 -11.86 -13.93
CA HIS A 360 -17.95 -10.57 -13.25
C HIS A 360 -17.15 -9.47 -13.96
N GLY A 361 -16.50 -9.78 -15.09
CA GLY A 361 -15.73 -8.83 -15.89
C GLY A 361 -14.42 -8.40 -15.24
N VAL A 362 -13.90 -9.18 -14.28
CA VAL A 362 -12.61 -8.92 -13.65
C VAL A 362 -11.52 -9.65 -14.45
N PRO A 363 -10.56 -8.96 -15.07
CA PRO A 363 -9.50 -9.60 -15.84
C PRO A 363 -8.51 -10.29 -14.90
N PRO A 364 -8.04 -11.51 -15.22
CA PRO A 364 -7.02 -12.19 -14.43
C PRO A 364 -5.63 -11.55 -14.60
N ASP A 365 -4.81 -11.68 -13.56
CA ASP A 365 -3.40 -11.30 -13.51
C ASP A 365 -2.49 -12.52 -13.35
N ASP A 366 -1.18 -12.27 -13.25
CA ASP A 366 -0.17 -13.28 -13.02
C ASP A 366 -0.41 -14.07 -11.72
N ILE A 367 -0.85 -13.40 -10.65
CA ILE A 367 -1.19 -14.04 -9.37
C ILE A 367 -2.35 -15.03 -9.53
N THR A 368 -3.38 -14.67 -10.30
CA THR A 368 -4.52 -15.54 -10.61
C THR A 368 -4.07 -16.83 -11.30
N PHE A 369 -3.16 -16.72 -12.27
CA PHE A 369 -2.63 -17.89 -12.98
C PHE A 369 -1.72 -18.75 -12.11
N ILE A 370 -0.96 -18.17 -11.17
CA ILE A 370 -0.24 -18.95 -10.15
C ILE A 370 -1.23 -19.81 -9.36
N GLY A 371 -2.32 -19.21 -8.87
CA GLY A 371 -3.37 -19.92 -8.13
C GLY A 371 -4.00 -21.08 -8.92
N LEU A 372 -4.33 -20.85 -10.20
CA LEU A 372 -4.88 -21.87 -11.10
C LEU A 372 -3.90 -23.03 -11.35
N LEU A 373 -2.64 -22.72 -11.67
CA LEU A 373 -1.63 -23.74 -11.94
C LEU A 373 -1.34 -24.57 -10.69
N SER A 374 -1.27 -23.93 -9.51
CA SER A 374 -1.16 -24.64 -8.23
C SER A 374 -2.39 -25.52 -7.97
N ALA A 375 -3.60 -25.04 -8.28
CA ALA A 375 -4.82 -25.83 -8.13
C ALA A 375 -4.80 -27.09 -9.01
N CYS A 376 -4.41 -26.93 -10.28
CA CYS A 376 -4.23 -28.04 -11.21
C CYS A 376 -3.15 -29.01 -10.71
N SER A 377 -2.04 -28.50 -10.19
CA SER A 377 -0.95 -29.30 -9.63
C SER A 377 -1.42 -30.17 -8.46
N HIS A 378 -2.13 -29.57 -7.50
CA HIS A 378 -2.67 -30.28 -6.34
C HIS A 378 -3.79 -31.26 -6.70
N ALA A 379 -4.56 -30.98 -7.75
CA ALA A 379 -5.67 -31.84 -8.20
C ALA A 379 -5.27 -32.89 -9.25
N GLY A 380 -4.02 -32.89 -9.72
CA GLY A 380 -3.53 -33.80 -10.78
C GLY A 380 -4.11 -33.50 -12.17
N LEU A 381 -4.55 -32.27 -12.42
CA LEU A 381 -5.18 -31.83 -13.67
C LEU A 381 -4.14 -31.30 -14.67
N VAL A 382 -3.32 -32.21 -15.21
CA VAL A 382 -2.18 -31.85 -16.08
C VAL A 382 -2.63 -31.11 -17.34
N ASP A 383 -3.65 -31.62 -18.03
CA ASP A 383 -4.12 -31.04 -19.28
C ASP A 383 -4.71 -29.64 -19.09
N GLU A 384 -5.55 -29.45 -18.07
CA GLU A 384 -6.11 -28.15 -17.73
C GLU A 384 -5.03 -27.16 -17.28
N GLY A 385 -4.04 -27.61 -16.51
CA GLY A 385 -2.92 -26.77 -16.08
C GLY A 385 -2.10 -26.26 -17.27
N LEU A 386 -1.81 -27.13 -18.24
CA LEU A 386 -1.10 -26.73 -19.48
C LEU A 386 -1.97 -25.82 -20.36
N MET A 387 -3.28 -26.06 -20.42
CA MET A 387 -4.23 -25.18 -21.10
C MET A 387 -4.20 -23.77 -20.49
N PHE A 388 -4.25 -23.64 -19.16
CA PHE A 388 -4.17 -22.34 -18.49
C PHE A 388 -2.82 -21.67 -18.70
N PHE A 389 -1.72 -22.41 -18.61
CA PHE A 389 -0.37 -21.87 -18.86
C PHE A 389 -0.25 -21.28 -20.28
N LYS A 390 -0.85 -21.95 -21.26
CA LYS A 390 -0.88 -21.45 -22.65
C LYS A 390 -1.81 -20.24 -22.80
N ALA A 391 -3.02 -20.31 -22.24
CA ALA A 391 -4.01 -19.24 -22.32
C ALA A 391 -3.52 -17.94 -21.67
N MET A 392 -2.76 -18.02 -20.59
CA MET A 392 -2.12 -16.89 -19.91
C MET A 392 -1.42 -15.95 -20.91
N LYS A 393 -0.62 -16.52 -21.81
CA LYS A 393 0.09 -15.78 -22.85
C LYS A 393 -0.80 -15.48 -24.05
N ASP A 394 -1.43 -16.51 -24.60
CA ASP A 394 -2.06 -16.45 -25.93
C ASP A 394 -3.40 -15.68 -25.92
N VAL A 395 -4.12 -15.69 -24.79
CA VAL A 395 -5.45 -15.08 -24.64
C VAL A 395 -5.38 -13.82 -23.79
N TYR A 396 -4.65 -13.84 -22.68
CA TYR A 396 -4.62 -12.74 -21.71
C TYR A 396 -3.41 -11.81 -21.85
N GLY A 397 -2.43 -12.17 -22.71
CA GLY A 397 -1.23 -11.36 -22.92
C GLY A 397 -0.31 -11.24 -21.71
N ILE A 398 -0.45 -12.12 -20.71
CA ILE A 398 0.34 -12.10 -19.48
C ILE A 398 1.61 -12.91 -19.71
N ILE A 399 2.76 -12.29 -19.48
CA ILE A 399 4.07 -12.92 -19.72
C ILE A 399 4.39 -13.87 -18.55
N PRO A 400 4.59 -15.18 -18.80
CA PRO A 400 4.95 -16.12 -17.75
C PRO A 400 6.24 -15.73 -17.02
N GLN A 401 6.13 -15.58 -15.71
CA GLN A 401 7.26 -15.40 -14.79
C GLN A 401 7.76 -16.74 -14.23
N LEU A 402 8.96 -16.75 -13.66
CA LEU A 402 9.61 -17.95 -13.07
C LEU A 402 8.68 -18.79 -12.17
N GLN A 403 7.82 -18.13 -11.39
CA GLN A 403 6.86 -18.81 -10.51
C GLN A 403 5.86 -19.68 -11.28
N HIS A 404 5.39 -19.24 -12.46
CA HIS A 404 4.46 -20.00 -13.30
C HIS A 404 5.12 -21.26 -13.85
N TYR A 405 6.36 -21.15 -14.31
CA TYR A 405 7.16 -22.29 -14.74
C TYR A 405 7.36 -23.29 -13.59
N ALA A 406 7.63 -22.80 -12.38
CA ALA A 406 7.74 -23.66 -11.20
C ALA A 406 6.43 -24.40 -10.91
N CYS A 407 5.26 -23.76 -11.05
CA CYS A 407 3.98 -24.43 -10.91
C CYS A 407 3.74 -25.50 -11.98
N VAL A 408 4.16 -25.31 -13.23
CA VAL A 408 4.06 -26.33 -14.29
C VAL A 408 4.99 -27.51 -14.03
N VAL A 409 6.20 -27.25 -13.52
CA VAL A 409 7.12 -28.32 -13.11
C VAL A 409 6.57 -29.08 -11.90
N ASP A 410 5.96 -28.39 -10.94
CA ASP A 410 5.25 -29.03 -9.81
C ASP A 410 4.07 -29.87 -10.30
N LEU A 411 3.31 -29.38 -11.31
CA LEU A 411 2.19 -30.08 -11.94
C LEU A 411 2.62 -31.41 -12.56
N TYR A 412 3.63 -31.41 -13.44
CA TYR A 412 4.20 -32.64 -13.99
C TYR A 412 4.79 -33.52 -12.89
N GLY A 413 5.51 -32.89 -11.96
CA GLY A 413 6.19 -33.54 -10.87
C GLY A 413 5.26 -34.36 -9.99
N ARG A 414 4.13 -33.78 -9.54
CA ARG A 414 3.11 -34.48 -8.73
C ARG A 414 2.35 -35.55 -9.50
N ALA A 415 2.22 -35.40 -10.82
CA ALA A 415 1.63 -36.40 -11.69
C ALA A 415 2.58 -37.58 -11.98
N GLY A 416 3.83 -37.55 -11.49
CA GLY A 416 4.84 -38.57 -11.75
C GLY A 416 5.48 -38.50 -13.15
N LEU A 417 5.20 -37.44 -13.92
CA LEU A 417 5.70 -37.24 -15.28
C LEU A 417 7.06 -36.53 -15.26
N LEU A 418 8.05 -37.16 -14.63
CA LEU A 418 9.35 -36.54 -14.34
C LEU A 418 10.17 -36.21 -15.60
N GLU A 419 10.13 -37.07 -16.62
CA GLU A 419 10.81 -36.83 -17.90
C GLU A 419 10.21 -35.63 -18.65
N GLU A 420 8.88 -35.47 -18.57
CA GLU A 420 8.17 -34.34 -19.16
C GLU A 420 8.49 -33.04 -18.41
N ALA A 421 8.59 -33.10 -17.08
CA ALA A 421 9.03 -31.98 -16.25
C ALA A 421 10.46 -31.54 -16.63
N GLU A 422 11.39 -32.48 -16.78
CA GLU A 422 12.77 -32.20 -17.19
C GLU A 422 12.84 -31.64 -18.62
N ARG A 423 12.05 -32.19 -19.55
CA ARG A 423 11.93 -31.65 -20.91
C ARG A 423 11.42 -30.21 -20.89
N PHE A 424 10.37 -29.95 -20.12
CA PHE A 424 9.80 -28.61 -20.00
C PHE A 424 10.82 -27.59 -19.49
N ILE A 425 11.63 -27.94 -18.48
CA ILE A 425 12.71 -27.08 -17.96
C ILE A 425 13.71 -26.71 -19.06
N ARG A 426 14.09 -27.66 -19.90
CA ARG A 426 15.05 -27.42 -20.99
C ARG A 426 14.48 -26.48 -22.06
N ASP A 427 13.18 -26.52 -22.29
CA ASP A 427 12.50 -25.73 -23.33
C ASP A 427 12.08 -24.34 -22.83
N MET A 428 12.30 -24.01 -21.54
CA MET A 428 11.98 -22.69 -21.00
C MET A 428 12.83 -21.60 -21.65
N PRO A 429 12.24 -20.40 -21.92
CA PRO A 429 12.99 -19.27 -22.46
C PRO A 429 13.84 -18.55 -21.41
N VAL A 430 13.80 -18.99 -20.15
CA VAL A 430 14.50 -18.40 -19.01
C VAL A 430 15.30 -19.47 -18.28
N GLU A 431 16.45 -19.09 -17.70
CA GLU A 431 17.28 -20.00 -16.92
C GLU A 431 16.54 -20.46 -15.66
N ALA A 432 16.52 -21.77 -15.41
CA ALA A 432 15.88 -22.36 -14.24
C ALA A 432 16.58 -21.95 -12.94
N GLN A 433 15.79 -21.51 -11.95
CA GLN A 433 16.29 -21.10 -10.63
C GLN A 433 15.64 -21.90 -9.49
N GLY A 434 15.87 -21.47 -8.24
CA GLY A 434 15.49 -22.19 -7.02
C GLY A 434 14.08 -22.78 -6.97
N PRO A 435 13.00 -22.04 -7.31
CA PRO A 435 11.63 -22.57 -7.29
C PRO A 435 11.41 -23.75 -8.24
N VAL A 436 11.93 -23.66 -9.47
CA VAL A 436 11.80 -24.68 -10.51
C VAL A 436 12.56 -25.95 -10.11
N TRP A 437 13.83 -25.80 -9.70
CA TRP A 437 14.63 -26.94 -9.24
C TRP A 437 14.06 -27.54 -7.96
N GLY A 438 13.52 -26.72 -7.05
CA GLY A 438 12.85 -27.18 -5.83
C GLY A 438 11.64 -28.05 -6.12
N ALA A 439 10.81 -27.66 -7.09
CA ALA A 439 9.64 -28.44 -7.52
C ALA A 439 10.07 -29.81 -8.09
N LEU A 440 11.05 -29.84 -9.00
CA LEU A 440 11.52 -31.10 -9.59
C LEU A 440 12.22 -32.02 -8.57
N LEU A 441 13.03 -31.46 -7.66
CA LEU A 441 13.63 -32.23 -6.56
C LEU A 441 12.57 -32.85 -5.65
N ASN A 442 11.53 -32.08 -5.30
CA ASN A 442 10.43 -32.58 -4.49
C ASN A 442 9.70 -33.72 -5.20
N ALA A 443 9.47 -33.61 -6.51
CA ALA A 443 8.88 -34.66 -7.31
C ALA A 443 9.75 -35.94 -7.37
N CYS A 444 11.06 -35.80 -7.59
CA CYS A 444 12.00 -36.93 -7.56
C CYS A 444 11.97 -37.65 -6.21
N ARG A 445 11.87 -36.89 -5.11
CA ARG A 445 11.74 -37.44 -3.75
C ARG A 445 10.41 -38.19 -3.57
N ILE A 446 9.30 -37.62 -4.03
CA ILE A 446 7.96 -38.24 -3.89
C ILE A 446 7.87 -39.54 -4.70
N HIS A 447 8.42 -39.56 -5.91
CA HIS A 447 8.34 -40.70 -6.83
C HIS A 447 9.55 -41.64 -6.80
N GLY A 448 10.54 -41.39 -5.94
CA GLY A 448 11.70 -42.27 -5.76
C GLY A 448 12.69 -42.32 -6.94
N ASN A 449 12.77 -41.27 -7.78
CA ASN A 449 13.68 -41.24 -8.92
C ASN A 449 15.08 -40.74 -8.50
N GLU A 450 15.85 -41.61 -7.86
CA GLU A 450 17.20 -41.30 -7.33
C GLU A 450 18.18 -40.85 -8.41
N LYS A 451 18.09 -41.44 -9.62
CA LYS A 451 18.98 -41.11 -10.73
C LYS A 451 18.80 -39.67 -11.20
N MET A 452 17.56 -39.22 -11.35
CA MET A 452 17.26 -37.83 -11.71
C MET A 452 17.62 -36.89 -10.57
N PHE A 453 17.32 -37.27 -9.32
CA PHE A 453 17.69 -36.51 -8.12
C PHE A 453 19.20 -36.21 -8.11
N GLU A 454 20.05 -37.22 -8.25
CA GLU A 454 21.52 -37.07 -8.30
C GLU A 454 22.00 -36.16 -9.44
N ARG A 455 21.39 -36.23 -10.62
CA ARG A 455 21.77 -35.33 -11.73
C ARG A 455 21.50 -33.87 -11.36
N ILE A 456 20.35 -33.59 -10.75
CA ILE A 456 19.96 -32.23 -10.35
C ILE A 456 20.84 -31.72 -9.21
N THR A 457 21.21 -32.57 -8.25
CA THR A 457 22.09 -32.19 -7.12
C THR A 457 23.44 -31.68 -7.62
N TRP A 458 23.98 -32.24 -8.70
CA TRP A 458 25.23 -31.77 -9.32
C TRP A 458 25.10 -30.44 -10.06
N CYS A 459 23.94 -30.12 -10.63
CA CYS A 459 23.71 -28.86 -11.37
C CYS A 459 23.39 -27.67 -10.44
N LEU A 460 22.87 -27.94 -9.25
CA LEU A 460 22.39 -26.91 -8.30
C LEU A 460 23.49 -25.97 -7.73
N PRO A 461 24.70 -26.44 -7.36
CA PRO A 461 25.74 -25.57 -6.81
C PRO A 461 26.16 -24.43 -7.74
N SER A 462 26.07 -24.66 -9.06
CA SER A 462 26.36 -23.69 -10.13
C SER A 462 25.17 -22.80 -10.50
N ALA A 463 23.95 -23.15 -10.12
CA ALA A 463 22.75 -22.39 -10.47
C ALA A 463 22.65 -21.09 -9.63
N LYS A 464 22.33 -19.97 -10.29
CA LYS A 464 22.04 -18.71 -9.61
C LYS A 464 20.65 -18.75 -8.96
N GLY A 465 20.48 -18.07 -7.81
CA GLY A 465 19.17 -17.88 -7.20
C GLY A 465 18.57 -19.13 -6.52
N VAL A 466 19.38 -20.09 -6.09
CA VAL A 466 18.89 -21.26 -5.33
C VAL A 466 18.42 -20.81 -3.95
N SER A 467 17.14 -21.06 -3.65
CA SER A 467 16.52 -20.64 -2.41
C SER A 467 17.07 -21.44 -1.20
N ILE A 468 17.02 -20.83 -0.01
CA ILE A 468 17.32 -21.52 1.25
C ILE A 468 16.45 -22.77 1.42
N GLY A 469 15.18 -22.69 0.98
CA GLY A 469 14.24 -23.81 0.98
C GLY A 469 14.69 -24.97 0.10
N THR A 470 15.26 -24.70 -1.08
CA THR A 470 15.76 -25.72 -2.00
C THR A 470 16.97 -26.46 -1.40
N PHE A 471 17.90 -25.75 -0.78
CA PHE A 471 19.02 -26.39 -0.05
C PHE A 471 18.56 -27.17 1.19
N ALA A 472 17.56 -26.66 1.91
CA ALA A 472 16.97 -27.37 3.03
C ALA A 472 16.28 -28.68 2.60
N LEU A 473 15.52 -28.65 1.49
CA LEU A 473 14.89 -29.83 0.90
C LEU A 473 15.94 -30.86 0.47
N LEU A 474 17.02 -30.40 -0.18
CA LEU A 474 18.15 -31.24 -0.57
C LEU A 474 18.79 -31.95 0.64
N SER A 475 19.13 -31.18 1.68
CA SER A 475 19.71 -31.71 2.93
C SER A 475 18.78 -32.70 3.62
N ASN A 476 17.47 -32.39 3.70
CA ASN A 476 16.47 -33.27 4.30
C ASN A 476 16.31 -34.58 3.51
N THR A 477 16.39 -34.53 2.18
CA THR A 477 16.25 -35.72 1.33
C THR A 477 17.45 -36.65 1.47
N PHE A 478 18.68 -36.12 1.50
CA PHE A 478 19.87 -36.92 1.81
C PHE A 478 19.77 -37.57 3.19
N ALA A 479 19.29 -36.83 4.20
CA ALA A 479 19.08 -37.39 5.54
C ALA A 479 18.03 -38.51 5.54
N SER A 480 16.90 -38.36 4.82
CA SER A 480 15.88 -39.41 4.71
C SER A 480 16.37 -40.68 4.00
N SER A 481 17.36 -40.55 3.12
CA SER A 481 18.03 -41.68 2.45
C SER A 481 19.26 -42.19 3.22
N ASN A 482 19.40 -41.85 4.51
CA ASN A 482 20.53 -42.23 5.39
C ASN A 482 21.92 -41.74 4.92
N ARG A 483 21.99 -40.77 4.01
CA ARG A 483 23.24 -40.17 3.52
C ARG A 483 23.59 -38.92 4.30
N TRP A 484 23.89 -39.11 5.59
CA TRP A 484 24.14 -38.02 6.54
C TRP A 484 25.33 -37.13 6.16
N ASP A 485 26.38 -37.70 5.56
CA ASP A 485 27.56 -36.94 5.13
C ASP A 485 27.22 -35.93 4.03
N ASP A 486 26.41 -36.33 3.04
CA ASP A 486 25.99 -35.43 1.97
C ASP A 486 24.99 -34.38 2.48
N ALA A 487 24.11 -34.75 3.41
CA ALA A 487 23.23 -33.81 4.09
C ALA A 487 24.01 -32.72 4.85
N ASN A 488 25.12 -33.08 5.48
CA ASN A 488 26.01 -32.17 6.20
C ASN A 488 26.79 -31.26 5.23
N LYS A 489 27.34 -31.79 4.13
CA LYS A 489 28.01 -30.99 3.09
C LYS A 489 27.09 -29.89 2.54
N VAL A 490 25.81 -30.18 2.33
CA VAL A 490 24.83 -29.18 1.88
C VAL A 490 24.64 -28.09 2.94
N ARG A 491 24.55 -28.44 4.23
CA ARG A 491 24.40 -27.47 5.33
C ARG A 491 25.65 -26.60 5.51
N ASP A 492 26.83 -27.15 5.31
CA ASP A 492 28.08 -26.39 5.37
C ASP A 492 28.16 -25.40 4.20
N SER A 493 27.79 -25.82 2.99
CA SER A 493 27.67 -24.93 1.83
C SER A 493 26.69 -23.79 2.07
N MET A 494 25.53 -24.05 2.71
CA MET A 494 24.60 -23.00 3.13
C MET A 494 25.26 -22.02 4.10
N ARG A 495 25.98 -22.51 5.10
CA ARG A 495 26.67 -21.68 6.10
C ARG A 495 27.75 -20.80 5.47
N CYS A 496 28.56 -21.36 4.57
CA CYS A 496 29.59 -20.62 3.83
C CYS A 496 28.99 -19.52 2.95
N LYS A 497 27.79 -19.72 2.39
CA LYS A 497 27.05 -18.71 1.61
C LYS A 497 26.30 -17.70 2.47
N GLY A 498 26.42 -17.75 3.80
CA GLY A 498 25.68 -16.88 4.72
C GLY A 498 24.17 -17.18 4.78
N LEU A 499 23.73 -18.31 4.23
CA LEU A 499 22.33 -18.72 4.23
C LEU A 499 21.98 -19.35 5.57
N LYS A 500 21.27 -18.61 6.44
CA LYS A 500 20.70 -19.17 7.67
C LYS A 500 19.30 -19.72 7.41
N LYS A 501 19.11 -21.01 7.67
CA LYS A 501 17.78 -21.59 7.85
C LYS A 501 17.16 -20.95 9.09
N MET A 502 16.10 -20.16 8.93
CA MET A 502 15.24 -19.80 10.06
C MET A 502 14.61 -21.10 10.57
N ALA A 503 14.66 -21.33 11.88
CA ALA A 503 13.96 -22.46 12.47
C ALA A 503 12.46 -22.28 12.16
N GLY A 504 11.85 -23.29 11.53
CA GLY A 504 10.41 -23.30 11.36
C GLY A 504 9.79 -23.47 12.74
N TYR A 505 8.96 -22.52 13.14
CA TYR A 505 8.09 -22.65 14.30
C TYR A 505 6.68 -22.94 13.79
N SER A 506 5.96 -23.78 14.52
CA SER A 506 4.55 -24.05 14.27
C SER A 506 3.79 -23.62 15.51
N TRP A 507 2.84 -22.72 15.34
CA TRP A 507 1.93 -22.32 16.40
C TRP A 507 0.76 -23.29 16.41
N ILE A 508 0.44 -23.78 17.60
CA ILE A 508 -0.78 -24.54 17.84
C ILE A 508 -1.55 -23.70 18.85
N GLU A 509 -2.69 -23.16 18.40
CA GLU A 509 -3.68 -22.63 19.33
C GLU A 509 -4.29 -23.84 20.03
N VAL A 510 -4.09 -23.92 21.35
CA VAL A 510 -4.71 -24.96 22.18
C VAL A 510 -6.03 -24.36 22.64
N ASP A 511 -7.15 -25.04 22.33
CA ASP A 511 -8.46 -24.66 22.86
C ASP A 511 -8.41 -24.76 24.39
N GLU A 512 -8.51 -23.61 25.09
CA GLU A 512 -8.77 -23.56 26.54
C GLU A 512 -10.26 -23.35 26.83
#